data_AF-A0A9E3DXJ4-F1
#
_entry.id   AF-A0A9E3DXJ4-F1
#
_cell.length_a   1.000
_cell.length_b   1.000
_cell.length_c   1.000
_cell.angle_alpha   90.00
_cell.angle_beta   90.00
_cell.angle_gamma   90.00
#
_symmetry.space_group_name_H-M   'P 1'
#
loop_
_entity.id
_entity.type
_entity.pdbx_description
1 polymer ?
#
loop_
_entity_poly.entity_id
_entity_poly.type
_entity_poly.pdbx_seq_one_letter_code
_entity_poly.pdbx_strand_id
1 'polypeptide(L)' 'GRGFAWLDTGTHDSLLAAGQFVQVLEHRQGVRIACLEEIALRMGYIDADACFALGAKLAKSGYGEYVMEVARSAGATG' A
#
# COMPACT_ATOMS: atom_id res chain seq x y z
N GLY A 1 23.86 0.21 4.33
CA GLY A 1 24.07 -1.24 4.52
C GLY A 1 23.61 -1.80 5.87
N ARG A 2 22.85 -1.06 6.68
CA ARG A 2 22.05 -1.61 7.80
C ARG A 2 20.71 -0.89 7.77
N GLY A 3 19.60 -1.60 7.95
CA GLY A 3 18.24 -1.04 7.90
C GLY A 3 17.51 -1.10 6.54
N PHE A 4 18.11 -1.71 5.50
CA PHE A 4 17.46 -1.98 4.22
C PHE A 4 17.22 -3.48 4.06
N ALA A 5 16.07 -3.86 3.53
CA ALA A 5 15.75 -5.24 3.16
C ALA A 5 15.74 -5.37 1.63
N TRP A 6 16.39 -6.41 1.13
CA TRP A 6 16.30 -6.84 -0.27
C TRP A 6 15.80 -8.29 -0.26
N LEU A 7 14.67 -8.53 -0.92
CA LEU A 7 13.96 -9.80 -0.88
C LEU A 7 14.04 -10.48 -2.24
N ASP A 8 14.31 -11.78 -2.24
CA ASP A 8 14.33 -12.62 -3.44
C ASP A 8 13.07 -13.50 -3.52
N THR A 9 12.49 -13.61 -4.71
CA THR A 9 11.31 -14.42 -5.00
C THR A 9 11.60 -15.55 -5.99
N GLY A 10 12.89 -15.89 -6.20
CA GLY A 10 13.34 -16.90 -7.15
C GLY A 10 13.09 -18.36 -6.74
N THR A 11 12.75 -18.64 -5.48
CA THR A 11 12.41 -19.98 -4.99
C THR A 11 11.12 -19.96 -4.17
N HIS A 12 10.48 -21.12 -3.99
CA HIS A 12 9.28 -21.24 -3.15
C HIS A 12 9.54 -20.76 -1.70
N ASP A 13 10.68 -21.13 -1.12
CA ASP A 13 11.06 -20.76 0.24
C ASP A 13 11.36 -19.25 0.34
N SER A 14 12.10 -18.70 -0.62
CA SER A 14 12.45 -17.27 -0.61
C SER A 14 11.22 -16.38 -0.85
N LEU A 15 10.30 -16.80 -1.72
CA LEU A 15 9.01 -16.13 -1.94
C LEU A 15 8.16 -16.13 -0.67
N LEU A 16 8.06 -17.26 0.03
CA LEU A 16 7.31 -17.35 1.28
C LEU A 16 7.90 -16.42 2.34
N ALA A 17 9.23 -16.42 2.50
CA ALA A 17 9.92 -15.54 3.43
C ALA A 17 9.71 -14.06 3.10
N ALA A 18 9.76 -13.69 1.81
CA ALA A 18 9.48 -12.33 1.35
C ALA A 18 8.05 -11.88 1.67
N GLY A 19 7.06 -12.75 1.43
CA GLY A 19 5.67 -12.48 1.75
C GLY A 19 5.43 -12.28 3.25
N GLN A 20 6.02 -13.15 4.09
CA GLN A 20 5.96 -13.02 5.54
C GLN A 20 6.60 -11.72 6.04
N PHE A 21 7.74 -11.34 5.46
CA PHE A 21 8.41 -10.08 5.81
C PHE A 21 7.52 -8.86 5.54
N VAL A 22 6.91 -8.78 4.36
CA VAL A 22 5.97 -7.71 4.01
C VAL A 22 4.77 -7.71 4.95
N GLN A 23 4.13 -8.87 5.16
CA GLN A 23 2.96 -9.01 6.02
C GLN A 23 3.22 -8.50 7.46
N VAL A 24 4.36 -8.87 8.05
CA VAL A 24 4.73 -8.45 9.40
C VAL A 24 4.93 -6.93 9.49
N LEU A 25 5.56 -6.33 8.48
CA LEU A 25 5.76 -4.89 8.44
C LEU A 25 4.43 -4.13 8.32
N GLU A 26 3.57 -4.54 7.39
CA GLU A 26 2.27 -3.90 7.19
C GLU A 26 1.40 -3.98 8.45
N HIS A 27 1.34 -5.15 9.08
CA HIS A 27 0.54 -5.35 10.29
C HIS A 27 1.04 -4.54 11.49
N ARG A 28 2.35 -4.34 11.60
CA ARG A 28 2.95 -3.64 12.74
C ARG A 28 2.96 -2.12 12.58
N GLN A 29 3.10 -1.62 11.36
CA GLN A 29 3.29 -0.18 11.10
C GLN A 29 2.04 0.49 10.53
N GLY A 30 1.00 -0.26 10.14
CA GLY A 30 -0.23 0.30 9.59
C GLY A 30 -0.06 0.95 8.21
N VAL A 31 1.06 0.68 7.54
CA VAL A 31 1.37 1.17 6.19
C VAL A 31 1.28 0.01 5.19
N ARG A 32 1.01 0.32 3.92
CA ARG A 32 1.10 -0.67 2.84
C ARG A 32 2.39 -0.49 2.07
N ILE A 33 3.11 -1.58 1.82
CA ILE A 33 4.33 -1.54 1.01
C ILE A 33 3.92 -1.57 -0.46
N ALA A 34 4.43 -0.61 -1.24
CA ALA A 34 4.18 -0.50 -2.68
C ALA A 34 2.71 -0.31 -3.09
N CYS A 35 1.92 0.41 -2.28
CA CYS A 35 0.60 0.90 -2.68
C CYS A 35 0.73 1.91 -3.83
N LEU A 36 0.31 1.55 -5.04
CA LEU A 36 0.52 2.37 -6.23
C LEU A 36 -0.34 3.64 -6.22
N GLU A 37 -1.56 3.57 -5.69
CA GLU A 37 -2.47 4.71 -5.58
C GLU A 37 -1.93 5.76 -4.63
N GLU A 38 -1.37 5.34 -3.49
CA GLU A 38 -0.71 6.26 -2.55
C GLU A 38 0.53 6.91 -3.19
N ILE A 39 1.36 6.12 -3.87
CA ILE A 39 2.54 6.66 -4.57
C ILE A 39 2.10 7.67 -5.62
N ALA A 40 1.11 7.33 -6.45
CA ALA A 40 0.59 8.21 -7.50
C ALA A 40 0.03 9.52 -6.92
N LEU A 41 -0.72 9.45 -5.81
CA LEU A 41 -1.24 10.61 -5.11
C LEU A 41 -0.10 11.50 -4.55
N ARG A 42 0.87 10.91 -3.86
CA ARG A 42 2.02 11.63 -3.29
C ARG A 42 2.90 12.27 -4.35
N MET A 43 3.00 11.65 -5.53
CA MET A 43 3.71 12.17 -6.69
C MET A 43 2.90 13.20 -7.50
N GLY A 44 1.62 13.40 -7.18
CA GLY A 44 0.73 14.33 -7.88
C GLY A 44 0.25 13.85 -9.25
N TYR A 45 0.32 12.54 -9.51
CA TYR A 45 -0.20 11.94 -10.75
C TYR A 45 -1.72 11.80 -10.74
N ILE A 46 -2.31 11.69 -9.55
CA ILE A 46 -3.75 11.70 -9.32
C ILE A 46 -4.06 12.62 -8.14
N ASP A 47 -5.27 13.19 -8.11
CA ASP A 47 -5.76 13.94 -6.96
C ASP A 47 -6.38 13.03 -5.90
N ALA A 48 -6.74 13.63 -4.76
CA ALA A 48 -7.28 12.90 -3.62
C ALA A 48 -8.63 12.23 -3.95
N ASP A 49 -9.50 12.88 -4.73
CA ASP A 49 -10.80 12.31 -5.10
C ASP A 49 -10.66 11.13 -6.08
N ALA A 50 -9.72 11.20 -7.03
CA ALA A 50 -9.37 10.09 -7.91
C ALA A 50 -8.80 8.91 -7.12
N CYS A 51 -7.91 9.17 -6.16
CA CYS A 51 -7.38 8.14 -5.26
C CYS A 51 -8.51 7.48 -4.45
N PHE A 52 -9.43 8.28 -3.89
CA PHE A 52 -10.59 7.78 -3.17
C PHE A 52 -11.48 6.89 -4.05
N ALA A 53 -11.75 7.31 -5.28
CA ALA A 53 -12.56 6.54 -6.23
C ALA A 53 -11.93 5.18 -6.60
N LEU A 54 -10.59 5.09 -6.65
CA LEU A 54 -9.88 3.82 -6.82
C LEU A 54 -10.04 2.92 -5.58
N GLY A 55 -9.86 3.48 -4.38
CA GLY A 55 -10.07 2.77 -3.13
C GLY A 55 -11.51 2.26 -2.97
N ALA A 56 -12.50 3.06 -3.37
CA ALA A 56 -13.93 2.71 -3.31
C ALA A 56 -14.28 1.49 -4.19
N LYS A 57 -13.64 1.33 -5.35
CA LYS A 57 -13.81 0.13 -6.21
C LYS A 57 -13.31 -1.14 -5.53
N LEU A 58 -12.42 -1.00 -4.56
CA LEU A 58 -11.80 -2.08 -3.78
C LEU A 58 -12.31 -2.14 -2.33
N ALA A 59 -13.38 -1.41 -1.99
CA ALA A 59 -13.87 -1.21 -0.62
C ALA A 59 -14.23 -2.49 0.15
N LYS A 60 -14.38 -3.63 -0.53
CA LYS A 60 -14.60 -4.94 0.10
C LYS A 60 -13.33 -5.57 0.67
N SER A 61 -12.19 -4.87 0.60
CA SER A 61 -10.89 -5.35 1.05
C SER A 61 -10.24 -4.33 1.97
N GLY A 62 -9.43 -4.82 2.92
CA GLY A 62 -8.58 -3.96 3.74
C GLY A 62 -7.50 -3.20 2.96
N TYR A 63 -7.36 -3.44 1.65
CA TYR A 63 -6.56 -2.59 0.76
C TYR A 63 -7.35 -1.36 0.33
N GLY A 64 -8.59 -1.54 -0.14
CA GLY A 64 -9.45 -0.42 -0.55
C GLY A 64 -9.77 0.52 0.61
N GLU A 65 -10.01 -0.03 1.81
CA GLU A 65 -10.18 0.76 3.03
C GLU A 65 -8.95 1.66 3.30
N TYR A 66 -7.75 1.10 3.20
CA TYR A 66 -6.50 1.84 3.35
C TYR A 66 -6.35 2.95 2.30
N VAL A 67 -6.59 2.65 1.02
CA VAL A 67 -6.49 3.64 -0.06
C VAL A 67 -7.47 4.81 0.17
N MET A 68 -8.70 4.52 0.61
CA MET A 68 -9.68 5.54 0.96
C MET A 68 -9.23 6.39 2.16
N GLU A 69 -8.62 5.80 3.18
CA GLU A 69 -8.09 6.52 4.35
C GLU A 69 -6.93 7.46 3.97
N VAL A 70 -6.01 6.99 3.12
CA VAL A 70 -4.92 7.80 2.56
C VAL A 70 -5.49 8.99 1.78
N ALA A 71 -6.48 8.74 0.92
CA ALA A 71 -7.13 9.78 0.12
C ALA A 71 -7.83 10.83 0.99
N ARG A 72 -8.58 10.42 2.01
CA ARG A 72 -9.23 11.35 2.96
C ARG A 72 -8.21 12.19 3.72
N SER A 73 -7.11 11.58 4.16
CA SER A 73 -6.01 12.29 4.82
C SER A 73 -5.36 13.35 3.90
N ALA A 74 -5.44 13.16 2.58
CA ALA A 74 -4.97 14.10 1.57
C ALA A 74 -6.04 15.13 1.13
N GLY A 75 -7.23 15.13 1.75
CA GLY A 75 -8.29 16.11 1.47
C GLY A 75 -9.35 15.66 0.46
N ALA A 76 -9.48 14.36 0.20
CA ALA A 76 -10.61 13.86 -0.59
C ALA A 76 -11.95 14.24 0.08
N THR A 77 -12.93 14.61 -0.73
CA THR A 77 -14.26 15.04 -0.26
C THR A 77 -15.30 13.90 -0.26
N GLY A 78 -14.91 12.73 -0.78
CA GLY A 78 -15.71 11.50 -0.86
C GLY A 78 -15.60 10.55 0.33
#